data_AF-R7QIE3-F1
#
_entry.id   AF-R7QIE3-F1
#
_cell.length_a   1.000
_cell.length_b   1.000
_cell.length_c   1.000
_cell.angle_alpha   90.00
_cell.angle_beta   90.00
_cell.angle_gamma   90.00
#
_symmetry.space_group_name_H-M   'P 1'
#
loop_
_entity.id
_entity.type
_entity.pdbx_description
1 polymer ?
#
loop_
_entity_poly.entity_id
_entity_poly.type
_entity_poly.pdbx_seq_one_letter_code
_entity_poly.pdbx_strand_id
1 'polypeptide(L)'
;MVDVWWGLCEPAPGVYTFDKYVALAKLCRAKGLKVQATLSMHACGGNVGDSINIPLPPWVVAAADEHSFWFTDRARAVTKEYISFGADHAPVLPAGPRAATGDTRTPVQAYEMFARAFVDAMREHALLGSVVTELQVGVGPCGELRYPGYPMDRWQFPGIGQFQCYDEYLLQDLRKCVQETGSAEVKGAAMPPEGTGGYNDTPRRTEFFRRGYKGEAGRFFLRWYSERMLRHGEDVLKAVRGVVEGEDLVLAVKVSGVHWWKHSASRAAEATSGYMLGAGEPAYGEIARMLKRYDCVLDFTCLEMRTIDQPWLRARCGPRQLVAEVFEAARKEGVRVAGENALERYDDVAYRQIVRAFRRCRAQRYGFTLLRLGDTLMEEDNLKRLGEFVKEMS
;
A
#
# COMPACT_ATOMS: atom_id res chain seq x y z
N MET A 1 -14.83 -2.51 -7.36
CA MET A 1 -13.44 -2.96 -7.19
C MET A 1 -13.43 -4.42 -6.76
N VAL A 2 -12.43 -5.21 -7.18
CA VAL A 2 -12.24 -6.61 -6.75
C VAL A 2 -10.74 -6.93 -6.66
N ASP A 3 -10.36 -7.64 -5.60
CA ASP A 3 -9.02 -8.19 -5.41
C ASP A 3 -8.77 -9.39 -6.32
N VAL A 4 -7.74 -9.31 -7.15
CA VAL A 4 -7.20 -10.39 -7.97
C VAL A 4 -6.01 -11.00 -7.23
N TRP A 5 -6.31 -11.97 -6.37
CA TRP A 5 -5.35 -12.56 -5.44
C TRP A 5 -4.27 -13.39 -6.13
N TRP A 6 -3.01 -12.99 -5.97
CA TRP A 6 -1.87 -13.70 -6.54
C TRP A 6 -1.84 -15.18 -6.10
N GLY A 7 -2.08 -15.46 -4.82
CA GLY A 7 -2.12 -16.80 -4.26
C GLY A 7 -3.20 -17.73 -4.81
N LEU A 8 -4.24 -17.18 -5.46
CA LEU A 8 -5.26 -17.97 -6.15
C LEU A 8 -5.01 -18.10 -7.64
N CYS A 9 -4.32 -17.13 -8.23
CA CYS A 9 -4.18 -17.01 -9.68
C CYS A 9 -2.90 -17.64 -10.22
N GLU A 10 -1.85 -17.85 -9.40
CA GLU A 10 -0.59 -18.47 -9.83
C GLU A 10 -0.23 -19.70 -8.95
N PRO A 11 -0.96 -20.82 -9.07
CA PRO A 11 -0.75 -22.01 -8.23
C PRO A 11 0.64 -22.64 -8.38
N ALA A 12 1.29 -22.45 -9.53
CA ALA A 12 2.67 -22.83 -9.79
C ALA A 12 3.39 -21.70 -10.53
N PRO A 13 4.72 -21.55 -10.39
CA PRO A 13 5.43 -20.43 -11.00
C PRO A 13 5.20 -20.39 -12.51
N GLY A 14 4.75 -19.27 -13.06
CA GLY A 14 4.43 -19.08 -14.48
C GLY A 14 3.14 -19.74 -14.98
N VAL A 15 2.35 -20.38 -14.11
CA VAL A 15 1.06 -21.01 -14.46
C VAL A 15 -0.07 -20.19 -13.89
N TYR A 16 -0.82 -19.51 -14.76
CA TYR A 16 -1.86 -18.57 -14.35
C TYR A 16 -3.28 -19.07 -14.66
N THR A 17 -4.25 -18.72 -13.81
CA THR A 17 -5.68 -18.94 -14.05
C THR A 17 -6.51 -17.71 -13.66
N PHE A 18 -7.40 -17.28 -14.55
CA PHE A 18 -8.26 -16.12 -14.35
C PHE A 18 -9.75 -16.38 -14.66
N ASP A 19 -10.14 -17.63 -14.89
CA ASP A 19 -11.49 -17.99 -15.38
C ASP A 19 -12.62 -17.42 -14.50
N LYS A 20 -12.43 -17.44 -13.19
CA LYS A 20 -13.39 -16.89 -12.21
C LYS A 20 -13.48 -15.36 -12.31
N TYR A 21 -12.36 -14.67 -12.50
CA TYR A 21 -12.34 -13.22 -12.67
C TYR A 21 -12.91 -12.79 -14.02
N VAL A 22 -12.67 -13.56 -15.07
CA VAL A 22 -13.30 -13.38 -16.39
C VAL A 22 -14.82 -13.54 -16.28
N ALA A 23 -15.29 -14.58 -15.58
CA ALA A 23 -16.72 -14.80 -15.36
C ALA A 23 -17.35 -13.63 -14.57
N LEU A 24 -16.69 -13.15 -13.52
CA LEU A 24 -17.13 -11.98 -12.75
C LEU A 24 -17.20 -10.72 -13.63
N ALA A 25 -16.18 -10.43 -14.42
CA ALA A 25 -16.17 -9.28 -15.31
C ALA A 25 -17.26 -9.36 -16.39
N LYS A 26 -17.52 -10.56 -16.95
CA LYS A 26 -18.66 -10.79 -17.86
C LYS A 26 -20.00 -10.53 -17.19
N LEU A 27 -20.16 -10.89 -15.91
CA LEU A 27 -21.37 -10.59 -15.13
C LEU A 27 -21.52 -9.07 -14.91
N CYS A 28 -20.45 -8.38 -14.52
CA CYS A 28 -20.44 -6.92 -14.39
C CYS A 28 -20.83 -6.24 -15.70
N ARG A 29 -20.30 -6.70 -16.84
CA ARG A 29 -20.68 -6.24 -18.19
C ARG A 29 -22.17 -6.36 -18.43
N ALA A 30 -22.76 -7.51 -18.14
CA ALA A 30 -24.18 -7.77 -18.31
C ALA A 30 -25.07 -6.88 -17.43
N LYS A 31 -24.52 -6.32 -16.35
CA LYS A 31 -25.19 -5.36 -15.45
C LYS A 31 -24.82 -3.90 -15.72
N GLY A 32 -24.02 -3.62 -16.76
CA GLY A 32 -23.57 -2.26 -17.07
C GLY A 32 -22.58 -1.68 -16.06
N LEU A 33 -21.95 -2.50 -15.24
CA LEU A 33 -20.97 -2.09 -14.24
C LEU A 33 -19.55 -2.16 -14.81
N LYS A 34 -18.72 -1.20 -14.40
CA LYS A 34 -17.26 -1.23 -14.60
C LYS A 34 -16.57 -2.02 -13.49
N VAL A 35 -15.34 -2.43 -13.74
CA VAL A 35 -14.49 -3.19 -12.84
C VAL A 35 -13.16 -2.45 -12.66
N GLN A 36 -12.84 -2.18 -11.41
CA GLN A 36 -11.48 -1.84 -10.98
C GLN A 36 -10.90 -3.13 -10.40
N ALA A 37 -9.82 -3.63 -11.02
CA ALA A 37 -9.16 -4.85 -10.60
C ALA A 37 -7.92 -4.51 -9.77
N THR A 38 -7.79 -5.06 -8.58
CA THR A 38 -6.61 -4.88 -7.73
C THR A 38 -5.68 -6.07 -7.94
N LEU A 39 -4.44 -5.86 -8.42
CA LEU A 39 -3.42 -6.90 -8.45
C LEU A 39 -2.91 -7.13 -7.03
N SER A 40 -3.57 -8.03 -6.32
CA SER A 40 -3.34 -8.29 -4.90
C SER A 40 -2.17 -9.25 -4.73
N MET A 41 -0.95 -8.68 -4.87
CA MET A 41 0.35 -9.35 -4.68
C MET A 41 0.73 -9.49 -3.20
N HIS A 42 -0.27 -9.53 -2.32
CA HIS A 42 -0.15 -9.63 -0.86
C HIS A 42 -1.11 -10.73 -0.36
N ALA A 43 -0.89 -11.20 0.87
CA ALA A 43 -1.82 -12.11 1.53
C ALA A 43 -3.06 -11.37 2.06
N CYS A 44 -4.23 -12.01 1.98
CA CYS A 44 -5.46 -11.61 2.68
C CYS A 44 -5.53 -12.34 4.02
N GLY A 45 -5.94 -11.66 5.08
CA GLY A 45 -6.09 -12.26 6.40
C GLY A 45 -5.23 -11.55 7.44
N GLY A 46 -5.80 -11.38 8.64
CA GLY A 46 -5.10 -10.77 9.75
C GLY A 46 -5.24 -9.25 9.86
N ASN A 47 -5.86 -8.57 8.89
CA ASN A 47 -6.19 -7.15 9.02
C ASN A 47 -7.65 -6.92 9.47
N VAL A 48 -7.96 -5.70 9.90
CA VAL A 48 -9.31 -5.32 10.30
C VAL A 48 -10.26 -5.45 9.10
N GLY A 49 -11.31 -6.27 9.25
CA GLY A 49 -12.30 -6.51 8.19
C GLY A 49 -12.01 -7.75 7.32
N ASP A 50 -10.87 -8.42 7.50
CA ASP A 50 -10.58 -9.66 6.78
C ASP A 50 -11.40 -10.81 7.36
N SER A 51 -12.34 -11.34 6.56
CA SER A 51 -13.16 -12.52 6.91
C SER A 51 -12.65 -13.82 6.27
N ILE A 52 -11.64 -13.74 5.41
CA ILE A 52 -11.06 -14.86 4.67
C ILE A 52 -9.54 -14.81 4.79
N ASN A 53 -8.88 -15.96 4.60
CA ASN A 53 -7.43 -16.06 4.56
C ASN A 53 -6.99 -16.58 3.19
N ILE A 54 -6.24 -15.77 2.47
CA ILE A 54 -5.67 -16.11 1.17
C ILE A 54 -4.17 -15.79 1.24
N PRO A 55 -3.28 -16.77 1.47
CA PRO A 55 -1.85 -16.52 1.53
C PRO A 55 -1.29 -16.16 0.15
N LEU A 56 -0.04 -15.72 0.12
CA LEU A 56 0.77 -15.70 -1.11
C LEU A 56 0.91 -17.11 -1.71
N PRO A 57 1.26 -17.25 -3.00
CA PRO A 57 1.45 -18.56 -3.61
C PRO A 57 2.40 -19.44 -2.78
N PRO A 58 2.11 -20.74 -2.56
CA PRO A 58 2.94 -21.60 -1.71
C PRO A 58 4.41 -21.66 -2.13
N TRP A 59 4.69 -21.59 -3.43
CA TRP A 59 6.05 -21.58 -3.97
C TRP A 59 6.80 -20.27 -3.66
N VAL A 60 6.10 -19.14 -3.54
CA VAL A 60 6.68 -17.87 -3.08
C VAL A 60 7.01 -17.96 -1.59
N VAL A 61 6.09 -18.52 -0.80
CA VAL A 61 6.28 -18.66 0.65
C VAL A 61 7.49 -19.56 0.95
N ALA A 62 7.62 -20.68 0.24
CA ALA A 62 8.76 -21.58 0.37
C ALA A 62 10.09 -20.89 0.03
N ALA A 63 10.15 -20.19 -1.11
CA ALA A 63 11.35 -19.45 -1.52
C ALA A 63 11.72 -18.34 -0.52
N ALA A 64 10.72 -17.65 0.02
CA ALA A 64 10.91 -16.59 1.01
C ALA A 64 11.43 -17.09 2.35
N ASP A 65 10.95 -18.26 2.79
CA ASP A 65 11.46 -18.94 3.97
C ASP A 65 12.89 -19.46 3.75
N GLU A 66 13.19 -20.00 2.56
CA GLU A 66 14.52 -20.51 2.20
C GLU A 66 15.57 -19.38 2.10
N HIS A 67 15.21 -18.27 1.46
CA HIS A 67 16.12 -17.16 1.18
C HIS A 67 15.94 -15.95 2.11
N SER A 68 15.09 -16.04 3.13
CA SER A 68 14.92 -15.04 4.20
C SER A 68 14.59 -13.62 3.73
N PHE A 69 13.68 -13.47 2.75
CA PHE A 69 13.28 -12.17 2.21
C PHE A 69 11.92 -11.65 2.70
N TRP A 70 11.51 -12.01 3.92
CA TRP A 70 10.33 -11.42 4.58
C TRP A 70 10.67 -10.11 5.27
N PHE A 71 9.70 -9.19 5.32
CA PHE A 71 9.80 -8.06 6.23
C PHE A 71 10.00 -8.54 7.66
N THR A 72 11.01 -7.99 8.32
CA THR A 72 11.47 -8.46 9.62
C THR A 72 11.64 -7.28 10.57
N ASP A 73 11.13 -7.43 11.80
CA ASP A 73 11.26 -6.43 12.85
C ASP A 73 12.55 -6.58 13.68
N ARG A 74 12.76 -5.67 14.62
CA ARG A 74 13.97 -5.67 15.47
C ARG A 74 14.13 -6.97 16.29
N ALA A 75 13.02 -7.58 16.68
CA ALA A 75 12.99 -8.83 17.43
C ALA A 75 13.12 -10.07 16.53
N ARG A 76 13.39 -9.88 15.23
CA ARG A 76 13.46 -10.92 14.20
C ARG A 76 12.14 -11.63 13.93
N ALA A 77 11.01 -11.05 14.33
CA ALA A 77 9.72 -11.58 13.94
C ALA A 77 9.40 -11.15 12.51
N VAL A 78 8.98 -12.13 11.70
CA VAL A 78 8.72 -11.95 10.26
C VAL A 78 7.24 -11.66 10.01
N THR A 79 6.97 -10.88 8.96
CA THR A 79 5.60 -10.63 8.47
C THR A 79 5.47 -11.22 7.06
N LYS A 80 4.67 -12.28 6.92
CA LYS A 80 4.51 -13.06 5.68
C LYS A 80 3.37 -12.56 4.76
N GLU A 81 3.04 -11.28 4.84
CA GLU A 81 1.97 -10.67 4.05
C GLU A 81 2.44 -10.22 2.67
N TYR A 82 3.71 -9.83 2.54
CA TYR A 82 4.30 -9.29 1.32
C TYR A 82 5.82 -9.55 1.30
N ILE A 83 6.42 -9.63 0.11
CA ILE A 83 7.88 -9.81 -0.08
C ILE A 83 8.60 -8.52 0.34
N SER A 84 9.72 -8.62 1.07
CA SER A 84 10.50 -7.43 1.45
C SER A 84 11.02 -6.69 0.22
N PHE A 85 10.94 -5.36 0.24
CA PHE A 85 11.48 -4.47 -0.80
C PHE A 85 12.97 -4.72 -1.07
N GLY A 86 13.71 -5.21 -0.07
CA GLY A 86 15.13 -5.54 -0.24
C GLY A 86 15.39 -6.62 -1.28
N ALA A 87 14.40 -7.47 -1.57
CA ALA A 87 14.54 -8.58 -2.52
C ALA A 87 14.04 -8.26 -3.93
N ASP A 88 13.50 -7.06 -4.20
CA ASP A 88 12.86 -6.68 -5.48
C ASP A 88 13.64 -7.12 -6.74
N HIS A 89 14.97 -7.01 -6.68
CA HIS A 89 15.90 -7.30 -7.78
C HIS A 89 16.78 -8.53 -7.52
N ALA A 90 16.54 -9.26 -6.44
CA ALA A 90 17.27 -10.49 -6.14
C ALA A 90 16.65 -11.65 -6.93
N PRO A 91 17.43 -12.48 -7.64
CA PRO A 91 16.91 -13.59 -8.44
C PRO A 91 16.61 -14.81 -7.54
N VAL A 92 15.59 -14.68 -6.69
CA VAL A 92 15.29 -15.60 -5.57
C VAL A 92 13.98 -16.39 -5.74
N LEU A 93 13.23 -16.14 -6.80
CA LEU A 93 11.98 -16.85 -7.10
C LEU A 93 12.20 -17.82 -8.27
N PRO A 94 11.53 -18.97 -8.33
CA PRO A 94 11.58 -19.85 -9.51
C PRO A 94 10.98 -19.16 -10.76
N ALA A 95 11.63 -19.34 -11.92
CA ALA A 95 11.25 -18.67 -13.17
C ALA A 95 10.01 -19.27 -13.87
N GLY A 96 9.67 -20.54 -13.63
CA GLY A 96 8.49 -21.23 -14.19
C GLY A 96 8.79 -22.38 -15.16
N PRO A 97 7.76 -23.06 -15.70
CA PRO A 97 7.85 -24.37 -16.35
C PRO A 97 8.56 -24.35 -17.71
N ARG A 98 8.77 -23.18 -18.32
CA ARG A 98 9.50 -23.04 -19.59
C ARG A 98 10.98 -22.68 -19.40
N ALA A 99 11.40 -22.43 -18.17
CA ALA A 99 12.77 -22.10 -17.83
C ALA A 99 13.58 -23.39 -17.60
N ALA A 100 14.90 -23.33 -17.75
CA ALA A 100 15.76 -24.47 -17.41
C ALA A 100 15.62 -24.79 -15.92
N THR A 101 15.82 -26.05 -15.53
CA THR A 101 15.85 -26.44 -14.11
C THR A 101 16.90 -25.63 -13.36
N GLY A 102 16.45 -24.83 -12.39
CA GLY A 102 17.31 -23.95 -11.60
C GLY A 102 17.26 -22.47 -11.99
N ASP A 103 16.57 -22.11 -13.08
CA ASP A 103 16.40 -20.70 -13.46
C ASP A 103 15.51 -19.96 -12.44
N THR A 104 15.97 -18.76 -12.07
CA THR A 104 15.27 -17.88 -11.15
C THR A 104 14.85 -16.57 -11.82
N ARG A 105 13.88 -15.89 -11.20
CA ARG A 105 13.39 -14.55 -11.52
C ARG A 105 13.36 -13.70 -10.26
N THR A 106 13.30 -12.39 -10.45
CA THR A 106 13.15 -11.45 -9.34
C THR A 106 11.68 -11.28 -8.94
N PRO A 107 11.38 -10.82 -7.72
CA PRO A 107 10.02 -10.41 -7.32
C PRO A 107 9.38 -9.41 -8.30
N VAL A 108 10.09 -8.36 -8.72
CA VAL A 108 9.56 -7.39 -9.70
C VAL A 108 9.21 -8.05 -11.03
N GLN A 109 10.02 -9.00 -11.51
CA GLN A 109 9.70 -9.78 -12.70
C GLN A 109 8.46 -10.66 -12.50
N ALA A 110 8.30 -11.29 -11.32
CA ALA A 110 7.11 -12.06 -11.02
C ALA A 110 5.83 -11.19 -11.03
N TYR A 111 5.90 -9.97 -10.48
CA TYR A 111 4.81 -9.00 -10.51
C TYR A 111 4.47 -8.56 -11.94
N GLU A 112 5.47 -8.29 -12.78
CA GLU A 112 5.27 -7.96 -14.19
C GLU A 112 4.56 -9.10 -14.93
N MET A 113 5.04 -10.34 -14.74
CA MET A 113 4.47 -11.51 -15.39
C MET A 113 3.03 -11.77 -14.95
N PHE A 114 2.73 -11.57 -13.66
CA PHE A 114 1.38 -11.69 -13.13
C PHE A 114 0.44 -10.63 -13.74
N ALA A 115 0.87 -9.37 -13.79
CA ALA A 115 0.13 -8.29 -14.42
C ALA A 115 -0.12 -8.58 -15.91
N ARG A 116 0.91 -9.05 -16.63
CA ARG A 116 0.82 -9.41 -18.06
C ARG A 116 -0.17 -10.53 -18.29
N ALA A 117 -0.11 -11.59 -17.51
CA ALA A 117 -1.02 -12.72 -17.64
C ALA A 117 -2.49 -12.29 -17.39
N PHE A 118 -2.74 -11.42 -16.41
CA PHE A 118 -4.08 -10.88 -16.15
C PHE A 118 -4.59 -10.01 -17.31
N VAL A 119 -3.75 -9.09 -17.79
CA VAL A 119 -4.08 -8.18 -18.88
C VAL A 119 -4.36 -8.95 -20.16
N ASP A 120 -3.53 -9.94 -20.51
CA ASP A 120 -3.72 -10.79 -21.68
C ASP A 120 -5.03 -11.58 -21.59
N ALA A 121 -5.36 -12.17 -20.43
CA ALA A 121 -6.62 -12.89 -20.23
C ALA A 121 -7.85 -11.98 -20.37
N MET A 122 -7.80 -10.75 -19.83
CA MET A 122 -8.90 -9.79 -19.99
C MET A 122 -9.02 -9.26 -21.43
N ARG A 123 -7.89 -9.11 -22.13
CA ARG A 123 -7.86 -8.70 -23.54
C ARG A 123 -8.48 -9.78 -24.43
N GLU A 124 -8.12 -11.05 -24.23
CA GLU A 124 -8.64 -12.19 -24.99
C GLU A 124 -10.19 -12.26 -24.97
N HIS A 125 -10.79 -11.86 -23.85
CA HIS A 125 -12.24 -11.84 -23.68
C HIS A 125 -12.92 -10.49 -24.01
N ALA A 126 -12.18 -9.53 -24.58
CA ALA A 126 -12.64 -8.18 -24.87
C ALA A 126 -13.22 -7.46 -23.63
N LEU A 127 -12.60 -7.66 -22.46
CA LEU A 127 -12.99 -7.07 -21.18
C LEU A 127 -12.11 -5.88 -20.78
N LEU A 128 -10.86 -5.85 -21.25
CA LEU A 128 -9.90 -4.77 -20.99
C LEU A 128 -10.34 -3.47 -21.68
N GLY A 129 -10.30 -2.34 -20.96
CA GLY A 129 -10.77 -1.01 -21.40
C GLY A 129 -12.30 -0.90 -21.53
N SER A 130 -13.00 -1.99 -21.82
CA SER A 130 -14.45 -2.01 -21.94
C SER A 130 -15.16 -2.09 -20.59
N VAL A 131 -14.77 -3.05 -19.74
CA VAL A 131 -15.38 -3.32 -18.45
C VAL A 131 -14.35 -3.17 -17.36
N VAL A 132 -13.17 -3.77 -17.54
CA VAL A 132 -12.00 -3.56 -16.68
C VAL A 132 -11.36 -2.25 -17.11
N THR A 133 -11.63 -1.17 -16.39
CA THR A 133 -11.20 0.20 -16.75
C THR A 133 -10.06 0.71 -15.88
N GLU A 134 -9.73 -0.03 -14.82
CA GLU A 134 -8.68 0.35 -13.90
C GLU A 134 -7.98 -0.87 -13.31
N LEU A 135 -6.68 -0.72 -13.12
CA LEU A 135 -5.80 -1.67 -12.47
C LEU A 135 -5.13 -1.00 -11.27
N GLN A 136 -5.55 -1.37 -10.07
CA GLN A 136 -4.88 -0.97 -8.84
C GLN A 136 -3.69 -1.91 -8.60
N VAL A 137 -2.48 -1.37 -8.56
CA VAL A 137 -1.24 -2.14 -8.42
C VAL A 137 -0.90 -2.30 -6.94
N GLY A 138 -0.96 -3.53 -6.41
CA GLY A 138 -0.61 -3.82 -5.02
C GLY A 138 0.90 -3.77 -4.79
N VAL A 139 1.37 -2.81 -3.98
CA VAL A 139 2.81 -2.52 -3.78
C VAL A 139 3.22 -2.62 -2.30
N GLY A 140 2.63 -3.57 -1.59
CA GLY A 140 2.88 -3.80 -0.18
C GLY A 140 1.74 -4.54 0.54
N PRO A 141 1.81 -4.64 1.88
CA PRO A 141 0.75 -5.22 2.71
C PRO A 141 -0.58 -4.49 2.49
N CYS A 142 -1.69 -5.24 2.46
CA CYS A 142 -3.02 -4.77 2.05
C CYS A 142 -3.08 -4.14 0.64
N GLY A 143 -2.05 -4.37 -0.19
CA GLY A 143 -1.88 -3.72 -1.49
C GLY A 143 -1.46 -2.25 -1.40
N GLU A 144 -1.12 -1.77 -0.20
CA GLU A 144 -0.79 -0.38 0.08
C GLU A 144 0.72 -0.15 -0.05
N LEU A 145 1.12 1.00 -0.60
CA LEU A 145 2.52 1.43 -0.61
C LEU A 145 2.96 1.79 0.81
N ARG A 146 3.44 0.81 1.58
CA ARG A 146 3.96 0.97 2.95
C ARG A 146 4.76 -0.23 3.40
N TYR A 147 5.45 -0.06 4.51
CA TYR A 147 5.92 -1.19 5.31
C TYR A 147 4.81 -1.78 6.20
N PRO A 148 4.91 -3.05 6.63
CA PRO A 148 4.00 -3.66 7.59
C PRO A 148 4.29 -3.22 9.03
N GLY A 149 4.29 -1.91 9.31
CA GLY A 149 4.72 -1.34 10.59
C GLY A 149 3.75 -1.57 11.77
N TYR A 150 2.52 -2.02 11.50
CA TYR A 150 1.45 -2.21 12.48
C TYR A 150 0.68 -3.54 12.28
N PRO A 151 1.36 -4.70 12.28
CA PRO A 151 0.70 -5.99 12.07
C PRO A 151 -0.20 -6.33 13.27
N MET A 152 -1.47 -6.69 13.01
CA MET A 152 -2.52 -6.80 14.05
C MET A 152 -2.28 -7.89 15.10
N ASP A 153 -1.39 -8.85 14.83
CA ASP A 153 -1.00 -9.90 15.77
C ASP A 153 -0.08 -9.39 16.89
N ARG A 154 0.63 -8.28 16.66
CA ARG A 154 1.62 -7.69 17.58
C ARG A 154 1.30 -6.23 17.96
N TRP A 155 0.48 -5.56 17.16
CA TRP A 155 0.14 -4.15 17.29
C TRP A 155 -1.34 -3.93 17.62
N GLN A 156 -1.61 -2.89 18.40
CA GLN A 156 -2.95 -2.40 18.70
C GLN A 156 -3.01 -0.89 18.57
N PHE A 157 -4.13 -0.39 18.04
CA PHE A 157 -4.34 1.05 17.93
C PHE A 157 -4.31 1.75 19.31
N PRO A 158 -3.62 2.90 19.48
CA PRO A 158 -2.87 3.66 18.49
C PRO A 158 -1.34 3.50 18.66
N GLY A 159 -0.79 2.28 18.74
CA GLY A 159 0.64 2.06 18.93
C GLY A 159 1.50 2.74 17.84
N ILE A 160 2.74 3.12 18.17
CA ILE A 160 3.64 3.74 17.19
C ILE A 160 4.07 2.81 16.04
N GLY A 161 3.93 1.49 16.18
CA GLY A 161 4.45 0.52 15.22
C GLY A 161 5.96 0.26 15.38
N GLN A 162 6.55 -0.49 14.44
CA GLN A 162 8.00 -0.73 14.38
C GLN A 162 8.53 -0.70 12.95
N PHE A 163 9.80 -0.31 12.80
CA PHE A 163 10.51 -0.41 11.53
C PHE A 163 10.71 -1.87 11.12
N GLN A 164 10.39 -2.18 9.87
CA GLN A 164 10.38 -3.52 9.28
C GLN A 164 11.54 -3.71 8.28
N CYS A 165 12.77 -3.40 8.69
CA CYS A 165 13.95 -3.40 7.82
C CYS A 165 15.11 -4.24 8.38
N TYR A 166 14.80 -5.29 9.14
CA TYR A 166 15.80 -6.15 9.75
C TYR A 166 16.02 -7.46 8.99
N ASP A 167 15.49 -7.58 7.77
CA ASP A 167 15.87 -8.66 6.86
C ASP A 167 17.29 -8.43 6.32
N GLU A 168 17.93 -9.49 5.85
CA GLU A 168 19.33 -9.41 5.44
C GLU A 168 19.55 -8.45 4.27
N TYR A 169 18.65 -8.43 3.29
CA TYR A 169 18.75 -7.58 2.11
C TYR A 169 18.70 -6.10 2.45
N LEU A 170 17.70 -5.67 3.24
CA LEU A 170 17.58 -4.28 3.68
C LEU A 170 18.72 -3.87 4.63
N LEU A 171 19.21 -4.76 5.49
CA LEU A 171 20.36 -4.47 6.36
C LEU A 171 21.65 -4.28 5.55
N GLN A 172 21.91 -5.13 4.56
CA GLN A 172 23.07 -4.99 3.68
C GLN A 172 22.97 -3.70 2.86
N ASP A 173 21.78 -3.39 2.33
CA ASP A 173 21.53 -2.17 1.59
C ASP A 173 21.74 -0.90 2.43
N LEU A 174 21.24 -0.87 3.68
CA LEU A 174 21.47 0.25 4.60
C LEU A 174 22.97 0.46 4.85
N ARG A 175 23.71 -0.62 5.15
CA ARG A 175 25.16 -0.56 5.39
C ARG A 175 25.89 0.03 4.19
N LYS A 176 25.55 -0.43 2.98
CA LYS A 176 26.12 0.08 1.74
C LYS A 176 25.81 1.57 1.55
N CYS A 177 24.54 1.96 1.71
CA CYS A 177 24.11 3.35 1.56
C CYS A 177 24.82 4.28 2.57
N VAL A 178 24.96 3.86 3.82
CA VAL A 178 25.69 4.58 4.87
C VAL A 178 27.18 4.75 4.50
N GLN A 179 27.81 3.72 3.96
CA GLN A 179 29.23 3.79 3.56
C GLN A 179 29.46 4.73 2.37
N GLU A 180 28.58 4.67 1.37
CA GLU A 180 28.70 5.41 0.11
C GLU A 180 28.29 6.88 0.22
N THR A 181 27.21 7.16 0.95
CA THR A 181 26.55 8.48 0.97
C THR A 181 26.51 9.13 2.34
N GLY A 182 26.82 8.39 3.41
CA GLY A 182 26.82 8.89 4.77
C GLY A 182 27.94 9.89 5.03
N SER A 183 27.63 10.93 5.80
CA SER A 183 28.64 11.79 6.42
C SER A 183 29.50 11.01 7.43
N ALA A 184 30.53 11.66 7.97
CA ALA A 184 31.36 11.06 9.02
C ALA A 184 30.53 10.63 10.26
N GLU A 185 29.52 11.42 10.65
CA GLU A 185 28.60 11.07 11.76
C GLU A 185 27.72 9.87 11.39
N VAL A 186 27.16 9.86 10.18
CA VAL A 186 26.25 8.81 9.71
C VAL A 186 26.97 7.48 9.50
N LYS A 187 28.26 7.48 9.17
CA LYS A 187 29.06 6.24 8.99
C LYS A 187 29.09 5.36 10.25
N GLY A 188 28.87 5.93 11.44
CA GLY A 188 28.72 5.18 12.69
C GLY A 188 27.33 4.52 12.87
N ALA A 189 26.36 4.83 12.02
CA ALA A 189 24.95 4.41 12.11
C ALA A 189 24.54 3.44 10.99
N ALA A 190 25.39 2.43 10.71
CA ALA A 190 25.16 1.43 9.67
C ALA A 190 24.08 0.36 9.99
N MET A 191 23.28 0.59 11.03
CA MET A 191 22.20 -0.28 11.49
C MET A 191 20.95 0.57 11.77
N PRO A 192 19.74 -0.02 11.73
CA PRO A 192 18.53 0.69 12.10
C PRO A 192 18.63 1.27 13.52
N PRO A 193 18.00 2.43 13.79
CA PRO A 193 18.19 3.17 15.03
C PRO A 193 17.74 2.38 16.26
N GLU A 194 18.45 2.58 17.36
CA GLU A 194 18.05 2.09 18.68
C GLU A 194 17.03 3.02 19.35
N GLY A 195 16.52 2.63 20.52
CA GLY A 195 15.59 3.45 21.29
C GLY A 195 14.25 3.72 20.59
N THR A 196 13.86 2.89 19.62
CA THR A 196 12.63 3.00 18.81
C THR A 196 11.37 2.49 19.51
N GLY A 197 11.52 1.67 20.57
CA GLY A 197 10.42 1.14 21.37
C GLY A 197 9.73 -0.11 20.78
N GLY A 198 8.62 -0.50 21.41
CA GLY A 198 7.72 -1.57 20.99
C GLY A 198 6.59 -1.09 20.07
N TYR A 199 5.89 -2.02 19.40
CA TYR A 199 4.72 -1.74 18.56
C TYR A 199 3.68 -0.83 19.24
N ASN A 200 3.42 -1.07 20.53
CA ASN A 200 2.34 -0.42 21.30
C ASN A 200 2.83 0.74 22.18
N ASP A 201 4.08 1.18 22.02
CA ASP A 201 4.56 2.36 22.71
C ASP A 201 3.92 3.65 22.16
N THR A 202 4.20 4.76 22.85
CA THR A 202 3.83 6.10 22.39
C THR A 202 5.09 6.87 22.03
N PRO A 203 5.03 7.91 21.17
CA PRO A 203 6.23 8.65 20.76
C PRO A 203 7.03 9.25 21.93
N ARG A 204 6.36 9.54 23.05
CA ARG A 204 6.98 10.14 24.25
C ARG A 204 7.77 9.13 25.08
N ARG A 205 7.48 7.83 24.94
CA ARG A 205 8.12 6.75 25.71
C ARG A 205 9.39 6.23 25.04
N THR A 206 9.70 6.67 23.83
CA THR A 206 10.85 6.18 23.07
C THR A 206 11.86 7.29 22.87
N GLU A 207 13.14 6.94 22.92
CA GLU A 207 14.21 7.92 22.75
C GLU A 207 14.26 8.44 21.31
N PHE A 208 14.12 7.54 20.34
CA PHE A 208 14.18 7.86 18.94
C PHE A 208 13.07 8.85 18.54
N PHE A 209 11.81 8.58 18.87
CA PHE A 209 10.69 9.45 18.48
C PHE A 209 10.58 10.71 19.35
N ARG A 210 11.27 10.79 20.49
CA ARG A 210 11.37 12.01 21.29
C ARG A 210 12.47 12.95 20.76
N ARG A 211 13.63 12.41 20.36
CA ARG A 211 14.82 13.19 19.98
C ARG A 211 15.62 12.60 18.82
N GLY A 212 15.87 11.29 18.81
CA GLY A 212 16.78 10.64 17.85
C GLY A 212 16.44 10.92 16.38
N TYR A 213 15.16 10.95 16.02
CA TYR A 213 14.68 11.22 14.65
C TYR A 213 15.09 12.60 14.10
N LYS A 214 15.46 13.54 14.99
CA LYS A 214 15.93 14.88 14.62
C LYS A 214 17.44 14.93 14.34
N GLY A 215 18.22 13.97 14.85
CA GLY A 215 19.66 13.92 14.63
C GLY A 215 20.01 13.59 13.18
N GLU A 216 21.27 13.78 12.79
CA GLU A 216 21.70 13.54 11.41
C GLU A 216 21.50 12.08 10.99
N ALA A 217 21.95 11.14 11.82
CA ALA A 217 21.72 9.71 11.62
C ALA A 217 20.23 9.34 11.56
N GLY A 218 19.40 9.94 12.41
CA GLY A 218 17.96 9.69 12.43
C GLY A 218 17.26 10.18 11.15
N ARG A 219 17.62 11.37 10.66
CA ARG A 219 17.10 11.90 9.39
C ARG A 219 17.57 11.06 8.21
N PHE A 220 18.84 10.65 8.20
CA PHE A 220 19.39 9.77 7.18
C PHE A 220 18.63 8.44 7.12
N PHE A 221 18.43 7.79 8.27
CA PHE A 221 17.71 6.53 8.32
C PHE A 221 16.26 6.66 7.83
N LEU A 222 15.52 7.69 8.29
CA LEU A 222 14.14 7.92 7.86
C LEU A 222 14.04 8.18 6.35
N ARG A 223 14.99 8.95 5.80
CA ARG A 223 15.12 9.17 4.36
C ARG A 223 15.36 7.87 3.62
N TRP A 224 16.39 7.12 3.99
CA TRP A 224 16.71 5.82 3.39
C TRP A 224 15.49 4.89 3.41
N TYR A 225 14.84 4.75 4.57
CA TYR A 225 13.69 3.86 4.73
C TYR A 225 12.53 4.24 3.81
N SER A 226 12.19 5.53 3.74
CA SER A 226 11.13 6.02 2.85
C SER A 226 11.51 5.93 1.37
N GLU A 227 12.77 6.20 1.02
CA GLU A 227 13.28 6.10 -0.35
C GLU A 227 13.32 4.66 -0.87
N ARG A 228 13.52 3.66 0.00
CA ARG A 228 13.39 2.24 -0.39
C ARG A 228 11.97 1.83 -0.72
N MET A 229 10.99 2.28 0.08
CA MET A 229 9.58 2.11 -0.27
C MET A 229 9.22 2.83 -1.59
N LEU A 230 9.70 4.06 -1.80
CA LEU A 230 9.46 4.80 -3.05
C LEU A 230 10.09 4.08 -4.25
N ARG A 231 11.33 3.59 -4.14
CA ARG A 231 11.99 2.84 -5.21
C ARG A 231 11.24 1.55 -5.54
N HIS A 232 10.80 0.81 -4.54
CA HIS A 232 9.94 -0.37 -4.74
C HIS A 232 8.68 -0.01 -5.54
N GLY A 233 7.93 0.99 -5.10
CA GLY A 233 6.72 1.45 -5.79
C GLY A 233 7.00 1.86 -7.25
N GLU A 234 8.11 2.55 -7.50
CA GLU A 234 8.53 2.96 -8.84
C GLU A 234 8.92 1.77 -9.73
N ASP A 235 9.68 0.81 -9.21
CA ASP A 235 10.12 -0.36 -9.97
C ASP A 235 8.93 -1.24 -10.37
N VAL A 236 7.99 -1.48 -9.44
CA VAL A 236 6.76 -2.23 -9.74
C VAL A 236 5.87 -1.47 -10.71
N LEU A 237 5.67 -0.16 -10.50
CA LEU A 237 4.87 0.65 -11.42
C LEU A 237 5.47 0.71 -12.82
N LYS A 238 6.79 0.84 -12.93
CA LYS A 238 7.48 0.82 -14.22
C LYS A 238 7.24 -0.49 -14.96
N ALA A 239 7.36 -1.62 -14.26
CA ALA A 239 7.13 -2.94 -14.83
C ALA A 239 5.68 -3.10 -15.31
N VAL A 240 4.70 -2.79 -14.43
CA VAL A 240 3.27 -2.88 -14.78
C VAL A 240 2.87 -1.88 -15.86
N ARG A 241 3.41 -0.65 -15.85
CA ARG A 241 3.10 0.35 -16.89
C ARG A 241 3.49 -0.14 -18.27
N GLY A 242 4.64 -0.81 -18.40
CA GLY A 242 5.08 -1.41 -19.66
C GLY A 242 4.19 -2.54 -20.17
N VAL A 243 3.44 -3.21 -19.29
CA VAL A 243 2.46 -4.25 -19.67
C VAL A 243 1.21 -3.66 -20.32
N VAL A 244 0.77 -2.51 -19.82
CA VAL A 244 -0.50 -1.86 -20.21
C VAL A 244 -0.26 -0.62 -21.08
N GLU A 245 0.91 -0.49 -21.70
CA GLU A 245 1.21 0.61 -22.61
C GLU A 245 0.27 0.57 -23.84
N GLY A 246 -0.34 1.71 -24.16
CA GLY A 246 -1.31 1.82 -25.25
C GLY A 246 -2.72 1.29 -24.94
N GLU A 247 -2.94 0.71 -23.76
CA GLU A 247 -4.27 0.26 -23.31
C GLU A 247 -5.05 1.42 -22.68
N ASP A 248 -6.37 1.47 -22.91
CA ASP A 248 -7.28 2.41 -22.23
C ASP A 248 -7.59 1.93 -20.80
N LEU A 249 -6.55 1.96 -19.96
CA LEU A 249 -6.58 1.45 -18.59
C LEU A 249 -5.89 2.43 -17.65
N VAL A 250 -6.63 2.84 -16.61
CA VAL A 250 -6.10 3.67 -15.54
C VAL A 250 -5.30 2.81 -14.58
N LEU A 251 -4.10 3.26 -14.19
CA LEU A 251 -3.35 2.67 -13.09
C LEU A 251 -3.66 3.43 -11.80
N ALA A 252 -3.78 2.72 -10.69
CA ALA A 252 -3.91 3.31 -9.36
C ALA A 252 -2.93 2.65 -8.37
N VAL A 253 -2.48 3.41 -7.38
CA VAL A 253 -1.74 2.88 -6.23
C VAL A 253 -2.37 3.40 -4.95
N LYS A 254 -2.56 2.48 -4.01
CA LYS A 254 -3.14 2.76 -2.72
C LYS A 254 -2.08 3.21 -1.72
N VAL A 255 -2.38 4.30 -1.01
CA VAL A 255 -1.55 4.82 0.08
C VAL A 255 -2.39 4.83 1.36
N SER A 256 -1.82 4.34 2.46
CA SER A 256 -2.55 4.12 3.69
C SER A 256 -2.74 5.40 4.51
N GLY A 257 -3.94 5.59 5.06
CA GLY A 257 -4.29 6.67 5.96
C GLY A 257 -3.81 6.45 7.40
N VAL A 258 -2.50 6.51 7.63
CA VAL A 258 -1.90 6.36 8.98
C VAL A 258 -2.12 7.62 9.82
N HIS A 259 -3.33 7.75 10.37
CA HIS A 259 -3.81 9.00 10.94
C HIS A 259 -3.47 9.22 12.42
N TRP A 260 -3.06 8.19 13.16
CA TRP A 260 -2.64 8.31 14.56
C TRP A 260 -1.21 8.85 14.66
N TRP A 261 -0.93 9.56 15.75
CA TRP A 261 0.29 10.36 15.95
C TRP A 261 0.56 11.45 14.92
N LYS A 262 -0.37 11.74 14.01
CA LYS A 262 -0.31 12.83 13.04
C LYS A 262 0.03 14.19 13.67
N HIS A 263 -0.51 14.46 14.87
CA HIS A 263 -0.25 15.69 15.63
C HIS A 263 0.87 15.54 16.68
N SER A 264 1.73 14.53 16.52
CA SER A 264 3.02 14.46 17.24
C SER A 264 4.14 15.04 16.37
N ALA A 265 5.20 15.55 16.99
CA ALA A 265 6.32 16.14 16.25
C ALA A 265 7.11 15.12 15.43
N SER A 266 7.06 13.84 15.79
CA SER A 266 7.77 12.75 15.11
C SER A 266 6.93 12.02 14.07
N ARG A 267 5.59 12.15 14.11
CA ARG A 267 4.65 11.40 13.25
C ARG A 267 5.01 9.90 13.24
N ALA A 268 5.25 9.34 14.42
CA ALA A 268 5.94 8.05 14.59
C ALA A 268 5.33 6.90 13.79
N ALA A 269 4.00 6.79 13.73
CA ALA A 269 3.34 5.74 12.94
C ALA A 269 3.52 5.90 11.44
N GLU A 270 3.51 7.14 10.94
CA GLU A 270 3.83 7.44 9.55
C GLU A 270 5.30 7.11 9.27
N ALA A 271 6.21 7.41 10.21
CA ALA A 271 7.62 7.07 10.09
C ALA A 271 7.85 5.55 9.99
N THR A 272 7.25 4.75 10.88
CA THR A 272 7.36 3.28 10.82
C THR A 272 6.65 2.65 9.63
N SER A 273 5.76 3.39 8.96
CA SER A 273 5.10 2.95 7.73
C SER A 273 5.85 3.35 6.46
N GLY A 274 6.93 4.15 6.56
CA GLY A 274 7.74 4.61 5.44
C GLY A 274 7.35 5.99 4.87
N TYR A 275 6.55 6.78 5.58
CA TYR A 275 5.99 8.04 5.08
C TYR A 275 6.72 9.30 5.55
N MET A 276 7.95 9.18 6.08
CA MET A 276 8.71 10.31 6.63
C MET A 276 10.14 10.34 6.08
N LEU A 277 10.45 11.33 5.25
CA LEU A 277 11.79 11.54 4.65
C LEU A 277 12.82 12.12 5.63
N GLY A 278 12.38 12.50 6.83
CA GLY A 278 13.23 13.14 7.81
C GLY A 278 12.43 13.73 8.98
N ALA A 279 13.02 14.71 9.65
CA ALA A 279 12.47 15.30 10.87
C ALA A 279 11.21 16.14 10.62
N GLY A 280 10.06 15.46 10.47
CA GLY A 280 8.77 16.10 10.22
C GLY A 280 8.43 16.33 8.74
N GLU A 281 9.31 15.91 7.83
CA GLU A 281 9.11 15.99 6.38
C GLU A 281 8.38 14.74 5.86
N PRO A 282 7.11 14.83 5.43
CA PRO A 282 6.35 13.68 4.94
C PRO A 282 6.72 13.32 3.49
N ALA A 283 6.60 12.04 3.15
CA ALA A 283 6.93 11.52 1.81
C ALA A 283 5.83 11.73 0.76
N TYR A 284 4.64 12.23 1.12
CA TYR A 284 3.48 12.30 0.23
C TYR A 284 3.71 13.12 -1.05
N GLY A 285 4.57 14.13 -1.01
CA GLY A 285 4.98 14.88 -2.22
C GLY A 285 5.80 14.02 -3.19
N GLU A 286 6.76 13.24 -2.67
CA GLU A 286 7.56 12.33 -3.48
C GLU A 286 6.74 11.16 -4.02
N ILE A 287 5.78 10.65 -3.22
CA ILE A 287 4.82 9.65 -3.69
C ILE A 287 4.01 10.22 -4.86
N ALA A 288 3.41 11.40 -4.71
CA ALA A 288 2.66 12.04 -5.80
C ALA A 288 3.54 12.25 -7.05
N ARG A 289 4.77 12.74 -6.88
CA ARG A 289 5.70 12.93 -8.00
C ARG A 289 6.05 11.62 -8.71
N MET A 290 6.26 10.53 -7.96
CA MET A 290 6.45 9.20 -8.51
C MET A 290 5.23 8.75 -9.32
N LEU A 291 4.03 8.82 -8.75
CA LEU A 291 2.79 8.43 -9.44
C LEU A 291 2.55 9.26 -10.71
N LYS A 292 2.89 10.55 -10.69
CA LYS A 292 2.78 11.43 -11.87
C LYS A 292 3.60 10.93 -13.06
N ARG A 293 4.81 10.41 -12.83
CA ARG A 293 5.70 9.91 -13.90
C ARG A 293 5.08 8.75 -14.69
N TYR A 294 4.17 8.00 -14.07
CA TYR A 294 3.56 6.79 -14.64
C TYR A 294 2.06 6.95 -14.98
N ASP A 295 1.54 8.19 -14.97
CA ASP A 295 0.10 8.51 -15.09
C ASP A 295 -0.78 7.63 -14.18
N CYS A 296 -0.35 7.53 -12.93
CA CYS A 296 -1.02 6.72 -11.92
C CYS A 296 -1.87 7.59 -11.00
N VAL A 297 -3.07 7.13 -10.70
CA VAL A 297 -3.99 7.72 -9.71
C VAL A 297 -3.48 7.39 -8.31
N LEU A 298 -3.51 8.38 -7.43
CA LEU A 298 -3.30 8.17 -5.99
C LEU A 298 -4.64 7.78 -5.36
N ASP A 299 -4.77 6.54 -4.91
CA ASP A 299 -5.89 6.11 -4.07
C ASP A 299 -5.53 6.23 -2.58
N PHE A 300 -6.40 6.81 -1.78
CA PHE A 300 -6.14 7.11 -0.38
C PHE A 300 -7.30 6.71 0.53
N THR A 301 -7.00 6.23 1.73
CA THR A 301 -8.02 5.79 2.71
C THR A 301 -8.34 6.87 3.75
N CYS A 302 -9.29 6.56 4.66
CA CYS A 302 -9.73 7.41 5.79
C CYS A 302 -10.57 8.66 5.39
N LEU A 303 -11.15 8.70 4.20
CA LEU A 303 -11.93 9.85 3.74
C LEU A 303 -13.21 10.09 4.56
N GLU A 304 -13.74 9.06 5.20
CA GLU A 304 -14.94 9.09 6.04
C GLU A 304 -14.68 9.57 7.47
N MET A 305 -13.43 9.54 7.91
CA MET A 305 -13.07 9.82 9.30
C MET A 305 -13.03 11.31 9.61
N ARG A 306 -13.71 11.73 10.69
CA ARG A 306 -13.59 13.09 11.25
C ARG A 306 -12.59 13.08 12.39
N THR A 307 -11.72 14.08 12.43
CA THR A 307 -10.74 14.26 13.53
C THR A 307 -11.41 14.40 14.90
N ILE A 308 -12.61 14.98 14.96
CA ILE A 308 -13.36 15.17 16.21
C ILE A 308 -13.87 13.85 16.82
N ASP A 309 -13.98 12.79 16.01
CA ASP A 309 -14.43 11.48 16.47
C ASP A 309 -13.27 10.62 16.99
N GLN A 310 -12.03 11.12 16.91
CA GLN A 310 -10.84 10.35 17.22
C GLN A 310 -10.32 10.65 18.65
N PRO A 311 -9.70 9.68 19.32
CA PRO A 311 -9.23 9.84 20.70
C PRO A 311 -7.98 10.75 20.77
N TRP A 312 -8.19 12.06 20.88
CA TRP A 312 -7.13 13.07 20.84
C TRP A 312 -6.03 12.85 21.89
N LEU A 313 -6.40 12.68 23.17
CA LEU A 313 -5.46 12.56 24.27
C LEU A 313 -4.59 11.30 24.17
N ARG A 314 -5.14 10.20 23.65
CA ARG A 314 -4.47 8.90 23.57
C ARG A 314 -3.71 8.69 22.26
N ALA A 315 -4.19 9.25 21.15
CA ALA A 315 -3.71 8.90 19.81
C ALA A 315 -3.22 10.08 18.98
N ARG A 316 -3.57 11.33 19.35
CA ARG A 316 -3.24 12.54 18.55
C ARG A 316 -3.59 12.40 17.07
N CYS A 317 -4.73 11.77 16.80
CA CYS A 317 -5.17 11.48 15.45
C CYS A 317 -5.48 12.76 14.67
N GLY A 318 -5.26 12.71 13.35
CA GLY A 318 -5.63 13.79 12.45
C GLY A 318 -6.02 13.30 11.05
N PRO A 319 -7.04 12.42 10.90
CA PRO A 319 -7.39 11.84 9.59
C PRO A 319 -7.81 12.92 8.58
N ARG A 320 -8.63 13.89 8.97
CA ARG A 320 -9.03 14.98 8.06
C ARG A 320 -7.83 15.82 7.62
N GLN A 321 -6.90 16.10 8.53
CA GLN A 321 -5.68 16.85 8.24
C GLN A 321 -4.76 16.05 7.33
N LEU A 322 -4.66 14.74 7.55
CA LEU A 322 -3.88 13.83 6.72
C LEU A 322 -4.43 13.76 5.30
N VAL A 323 -5.74 13.53 5.12
CA VAL A 323 -6.38 13.54 3.79
C VAL A 323 -6.12 14.86 3.06
N ALA A 324 -6.26 15.99 3.76
CA ALA A 324 -6.00 17.31 3.16
C ALA A 324 -4.53 17.50 2.74
N GLU A 325 -3.58 16.96 3.50
CA GLU A 325 -2.15 17.03 3.19
C GLU A 325 -1.79 16.17 1.96
N VAL A 326 -2.28 14.93 1.91
CA VAL A 326 -2.05 14.02 0.77
C VAL A 326 -2.69 14.56 -0.50
N PHE A 327 -3.94 15.02 -0.41
CA PHE A 327 -4.65 15.58 -1.56
C PHE A 327 -4.01 16.88 -2.06
N GLU A 328 -3.48 17.72 -1.17
CA GLU A 328 -2.73 18.91 -1.57
C GLU A 328 -1.39 18.55 -2.24
N ALA A 329 -0.69 17.51 -1.77
CA ALA A 329 0.50 16.99 -2.43
C ALA A 329 0.20 16.49 -3.85
N ALA A 330 -0.85 15.68 -4.01
CA ALA A 330 -1.32 15.22 -5.32
C ALA A 330 -1.71 16.38 -6.25
N ARG A 331 -2.43 17.38 -5.71
CA ARG A 331 -2.84 18.58 -6.47
C ARG A 331 -1.65 19.37 -6.98
N LYS A 332 -0.61 19.56 -6.17
CA LYS A 332 0.62 20.29 -6.57
C LYS A 332 1.38 19.59 -7.70
N GLU A 333 1.42 18.26 -7.69
CA GLU A 333 2.09 17.46 -8.73
C GLU A 333 1.16 17.14 -9.92
N GLY A 334 -0.10 17.58 -9.89
CA GLY A 334 -1.07 17.34 -10.96
C GLY A 334 -1.47 15.87 -11.12
N VAL A 335 -1.56 15.16 -9.99
CA VAL A 335 -1.98 13.75 -9.89
C VAL A 335 -3.47 13.67 -9.59
N ARG A 336 -4.16 12.76 -10.28
CA ARG A 336 -5.56 12.43 -10.01
C ARG A 336 -5.69 11.67 -8.69
N VAL A 337 -6.75 11.92 -7.93
CA VAL A 337 -6.99 11.29 -6.63
C VAL A 337 -8.26 10.46 -6.64
N ALA A 338 -8.15 9.21 -6.21
CA ALA A 338 -9.26 8.38 -5.77
C ALA A 338 -9.36 8.40 -4.24
N GLY A 339 -10.36 7.75 -3.68
CA GLY A 339 -10.35 7.49 -2.26
C GLY A 339 -11.28 6.38 -1.82
N GLU A 340 -11.04 5.91 -0.60
CA GLU A 340 -11.78 4.85 0.06
C GLU A 340 -12.14 5.26 1.49
N ASN A 341 -13.22 4.70 2.03
CA ASN A 341 -13.43 4.67 3.48
C ASN A 341 -12.58 3.56 4.10
N ALA A 342 -11.95 3.85 5.25
CA ALA A 342 -11.11 2.86 5.94
C ALA A 342 -11.94 1.87 6.78
N LEU A 343 -13.05 2.32 7.34
CA LEU A 343 -13.98 1.49 8.13
C LEU A 343 -15.35 1.43 7.46
N GLU A 344 -16.04 0.30 7.60
CA GLU A 344 -17.42 0.14 7.12
C GLU A 344 -18.36 1.14 7.82
N ARG A 345 -18.93 2.06 7.05
CA ARG A 345 -19.79 3.14 7.53
C ARG A 345 -20.88 3.42 6.50
N TYR A 346 -22.13 3.48 6.98
CA TYR A 346 -23.33 3.66 6.14
C TYR A 346 -24.19 4.86 6.58
N ASP A 347 -23.62 5.76 7.39
CA ASP A 347 -24.29 6.93 7.95
C ASP A 347 -23.94 8.25 7.25
N ASP A 348 -24.86 9.22 7.34
CA ASP A 348 -24.73 10.52 6.67
C ASP A 348 -23.53 11.35 7.14
N VAL A 349 -22.99 11.05 8.33
CA VAL A 349 -21.81 11.76 8.85
C VAL A 349 -20.57 11.33 8.06
N ALA A 350 -20.41 10.03 7.82
CA ALA A 350 -19.34 9.49 6.99
C ALA A 350 -19.45 10.00 5.54
N TYR A 351 -20.62 9.90 4.92
CA TYR A 351 -20.82 10.33 3.53
C TYR A 351 -20.56 11.82 3.33
N ARG A 352 -21.07 12.70 4.19
CA ARG A 352 -20.78 14.14 4.12
C ARG A 352 -19.29 14.44 4.32
N GLN A 353 -18.60 13.67 5.15
CA GLN A 353 -17.16 13.82 5.35
C GLN A 353 -16.37 13.42 4.11
N ILE A 354 -16.78 12.36 3.39
CA ILE A 354 -16.19 11.95 2.10
C ILE A 354 -16.41 13.05 1.04
N VAL A 355 -17.64 13.54 0.87
CA VAL A 355 -17.90 14.63 -0.08
C VAL A 355 -17.05 15.86 0.26
N ARG A 356 -16.92 16.18 1.56
CA ARG A 356 -16.09 17.29 2.03
C ARG A 356 -14.61 17.08 1.70
N ALA A 357 -14.08 15.86 1.80
CA ALA A 357 -12.69 15.56 1.48
C ALA A 357 -12.32 15.94 0.04
N PHE A 358 -13.21 15.67 -0.91
CA PHE A 358 -12.98 15.99 -2.32
C PHE A 358 -13.18 17.47 -2.69
N ARG A 359 -13.80 18.30 -1.84
CA ARG A 359 -14.11 19.71 -2.20
C ARG A 359 -12.91 20.50 -2.69
N ARG A 360 -11.73 20.31 -2.10
CA ARG A 360 -10.50 21.05 -2.45
C ARG A 360 -9.76 20.48 -3.65
N CYS A 361 -10.01 19.22 -4.00
CA CYS A 361 -9.39 18.53 -5.13
C CYS A 361 -10.44 18.03 -6.12
N ARG A 362 -11.55 18.77 -6.26
CA ARG A 362 -12.67 18.39 -7.14
C ARG A 362 -12.22 18.23 -8.59
N ALA A 363 -11.28 19.06 -9.04
CA ALA A 363 -10.72 18.98 -10.40
C ALA A 363 -9.80 17.76 -10.61
N GLN A 364 -9.20 17.23 -9.54
CA GLN A 364 -8.33 16.05 -9.57
C GLN A 364 -9.07 14.77 -9.18
N ARG A 365 -10.32 14.87 -8.72
CA ARG A 365 -11.11 13.73 -8.28
C ARG A 365 -11.35 12.79 -9.45
N TYR A 366 -10.85 11.58 -9.30
CA TYR A 366 -11.04 10.50 -10.24
C TYR A 366 -12.17 9.55 -9.82
N GLY A 367 -12.25 9.18 -8.54
CA GLY A 367 -13.30 8.27 -8.07
C GLY A 367 -13.36 8.14 -6.55
N PHE A 368 -14.36 7.39 -6.08
CA PHE A 368 -14.46 6.94 -4.69
C PHE A 368 -14.96 5.49 -4.69
N THR A 369 -14.31 4.64 -3.90
CA THR A 369 -14.66 3.22 -3.75
C THR A 369 -15.15 2.97 -2.32
N LEU A 370 -16.38 2.49 -2.18
CA LEU A 370 -17.00 2.22 -0.88
C LEU A 370 -16.67 0.80 -0.39
N LEU A 371 -16.11 0.71 0.82
CA LEU A 371 -15.90 -0.53 1.58
C LEU A 371 -17.12 -0.80 2.50
N ARG A 372 -17.84 -1.91 2.38
CA ARG A 372 -17.81 -2.94 1.33
C ARG A 372 -19.24 -3.38 1.01
N LEU A 373 -19.44 -3.98 -0.17
CA LEU A 373 -20.67 -4.71 -0.46
C LEU A 373 -20.85 -5.86 0.53
N GLY A 374 -21.99 -5.89 1.21
CA GLY A 374 -22.39 -6.92 2.15
C GLY A 374 -23.84 -6.74 2.57
N ASP A 375 -24.38 -7.67 3.36
CA ASP A 375 -25.80 -7.69 3.73
C ASP A 375 -26.24 -6.39 4.42
N THR A 376 -25.40 -5.86 5.32
CA THR A 376 -25.67 -4.58 6.01
C THR A 376 -25.81 -3.42 5.03
N LEU A 377 -24.98 -3.34 3.99
CA LEU A 377 -25.11 -2.28 2.98
C LEU A 377 -26.43 -2.41 2.20
N MET A 378 -26.88 -3.65 1.99
CA MET A 378 -28.09 -3.97 1.21
C MET A 378 -29.40 -3.77 1.99
N GLU A 379 -29.34 -3.43 3.28
CA GLU A 379 -30.51 -3.00 4.04
C GLU A 379 -31.15 -1.75 3.41
N GLU A 380 -32.49 -1.68 3.41
CA GLU A 380 -33.27 -0.65 2.69
C GLU A 380 -32.83 0.78 3.03
N ASP A 381 -32.68 1.09 4.32
CA ASP A 381 -32.25 2.41 4.79
C ASP A 381 -30.82 2.77 4.34
N ASN A 382 -29.90 1.79 4.36
CA ASN A 382 -28.51 1.99 3.97
C ASN A 382 -28.39 2.17 2.45
N LEU A 383 -29.12 1.38 1.66
CA LEU A 383 -29.22 1.57 0.21
C LEU A 383 -29.80 2.93 -0.16
N LYS A 384 -30.82 3.40 0.57
CA LYS A 384 -31.40 4.73 0.34
C LYS A 384 -30.37 5.83 0.60
N ARG A 385 -29.65 5.78 1.74
CA ARG A 385 -28.57 6.73 2.06
C ARG A 385 -27.44 6.68 1.04
N LEU A 386 -27.03 5.48 0.61
CA LEU A 386 -26.05 5.31 -0.45
C LEU A 386 -26.52 5.98 -1.76
N GLY A 387 -27.79 5.81 -2.13
CA GLY A 387 -28.37 6.44 -3.32
C GLY A 387 -28.32 7.98 -3.26
N GLU A 388 -28.54 8.57 -2.08
CA GLU A 388 -28.40 10.01 -1.86
C GLU A 388 -26.92 10.45 -1.95
N PHE A 389 -26.02 9.71 -1.32
CA PHE A 389 -24.58 9.96 -1.40
C PHE A 389 -24.04 9.89 -2.84
N VAL A 390 -24.45 8.89 -3.62
CA VAL A 390 -24.06 8.74 -5.04
C VAL A 390 -24.53 9.93 -5.88
N LYS A 391 -25.74 10.46 -5.61
CA LYS A 391 -26.24 11.68 -6.26
C LYS A 391 -25.42 12.91 -5.90
N GLU A 392 -24.95 13.05 -4.66
CA GLU A 392 -24.08 14.18 -4.24
C GLU A 392 -22.66 14.05 -4.82
N MET A 393 -22.21 12.82 -5.07
CA MET A 393 -20.91 12.54 -5.68
C MET A 393 -20.91 12.66 -7.20
N SER A 394 -22.06 12.53 -7.88
CA SER A 394 -22.18 12.73 -9.33
C SER A 394 -22.09 14.21 -9.67
#